data_AF-A0A819ZWP4-F1
#
_entry.id   AF-A0A819ZWP4-F1
#
_cell.length_a   1.000
_cell.length_b   1.000
_cell.length_c   1.000
_cell.angle_alpha   90.00
_cell.angle_beta   90.00
_cell.angle_gamma   90.00
#
_symmetry.space_group_name_H-M   'P 1'
#
loop_
_entity.id
_entity.type
_entity.pdbx_description
1 polymer ?
#
loop_
_entity_poly.entity_id
_entity_poly.type
_entity_poly.pdbx_seq_one_letter_code
_entity_poly.pdbx_strand_id
1 'polypeptide(L)'
;DVLAVKLLTPSTFLVVNILQLHYFHSGWMKLITMPSDKNIEGPASGTLKDIHAYAKENTEHVNSSHTQRILKSEPKTWQESSYKLYFRTNRLYKQITYYTWRFAELHAYKFVLFLMVLTSVLKVCAFNVTLIILATVGLVLLRLRKLINLLTLIATGLYILSSMCYQLAIAKQHIVEQNFFVRNCSQINLNLSSMPNDTAKWFGLELTPTLDRFIGLYILITIALTFDAIGRYRQRHRRLSLSVRFNVHLIENRFPILFEPFTLKNRMNDDTYEDEFDMINYREADKGICDFLKYAANFIFYRFGLEICYITTVIVIAIRLDIMAVLYSLWLGIFLISSRRSVQRMWLFYILFLIIAFPIQYMSVVGAPPLLCFNYPWTNLNFDGWPQLRRWFVLPDYFNPPVATQLIADFFQLLFACQQLRVFKYESSEKDSKFIETGGSNREIIYDDDIYKDNPTWDFVINKRHWLDQIKYAIFMYGEWIVVSI
;
A
#
# COMPACT_ATOMS: atom_id res chain seq x y z
N ASP A 1 30.94 -5.47 -33.08
CA ASP A 1 29.92 -4.83 -32.21
C ASP A 1 29.11 -5.79 -31.37
N VAL A 2 28.43 -6.79 -31.95
CA VAL A 2 27.61 -7.77 -31.18
C VAL A 2 28.43 -8.58 -30.15
N LEU A 3 29.68 -8.94 -30.48
CA LEU A 3 30.57 -9.68 -29.58
C LEU A 3 31.01 -8.83 -28.37
N ALA A 4 31.31 -7.55 -28.57
CA ALA A 4 31.71 -6.63 -27.51
C ALA A 4 30.57 -6.41 -26.50
N VAL A 5 29.32 -6.25 -26.97
CA VAL A 5 28.14 -6.13 -26.10
C VAL A 5 27.87 -7.43 -25.33
N LYS A 6 28.06 -8.59 -25.98
CA LYS A 6 27.93 -9.92 -25.34
C LYS A 6 29.00 -10.21 -24.29
N LEU A 7 30.20 -9.64 -24.42
CA LEU A 7 31.29 -9.76 -23.43
C LEU A 7 31.22 -8.69 -22.33
N LEU A 8 30.66 -7.50 -22.62
CA LEU A 8 30.53 -6.42 -21.65
C LEU A 8 29.56 -6.79 -20.53
N THR A 9 28.46 -7.46 -20.84
CA THR A 9 27.44 -7.85 -19.85
C THR A 9 27.99 -8.80 -18.76
N PRO A 10 28.63 -9.94 -19.07
CA PRO A 10 29.23 -10.80 -18.07
C PRO A 10 30.44 -10.16 -17.37
N SER A 11 31.26 -9.38 -18.10
CA SER A 11 32.42 -8.69 -17.52
C SER A 11 32.00 -7.62 -16.49
N THR A 12 31.01 -6.79 -16.81
CA THR A 12 30.47 -5.78 -15.88
C THR A 12 29.80 -6.44 -14.68
N PHE A 13 29.06 -7.53 -14.88
CA PHE A 13 28.49 -8.33 -13.79
C PHE A 13 29.58 -8.86 -12.85
N LEU A 14 30.67 -9.40 -13.39
CA LEU A 14 31.79 -9.89 -12.58
C LEU A 14 32.46 -8.77 -11.77
N VAL A 15 32.71 -7.60 -12.39
CA VAL A 15 33.27 -6.43 -11.70
C VAL A 15 32.36 -5.95 -10.58
N VAL A 16 31.04 -5.87 -10.81
CA VAL A 16 30.06 -5.48 -9.77
C VAL A 16 30.08 -6.47 -8.60
N ASN A 17 30.14 -7.77 -8.86
CA ASN A 17 30.24 -8.78 -7.80
C ASN A 17 31.53 -8.64 -6.99
N ILE A 18 32.67 -8.36 -7.63
CA ILE A 18 33.95 -8.13 -6.94
C ILE A 18 33.85 -6.89 -6.05
N LEU A 19 33.31 -5.78 -6.56
CA LEU A 19 33.10 -4.56 -5.77
C LEU A 19 32.16 -4.81 -4.59
N GLN A 20 31.08 -5.56 -4.81
CA GLN A 20 30.12 -5.92 -3.77
C GLN A 20 30.79 -6.74 -2.64
N LEU A 21 31.57 -7.76 -3.00
CA LEU A 21 32.27 -8.61 -2.04
C LEU A 21 33.34 -7.84 -1.27
N HIS A 22 34.10 -6.95 -1.94
CA HIS A 22 35.21 -6.25 -1.32
C HIS A 22 34.77 -5.12 -0.37
N TYR A 23 33.81 -4.28 -0.80
CA TYR A 23 33.44 -3.07 -0.05
C TYR A 23 32.25 -3.25 0.89
N PHE A 24 31.26 -4.06 0.50
CA PHE A 24 29.99 -4.12 1.23
C PHE A 24 29.89 -5.32 2.17
N HIS A 25 30.69 -6.37 1.98
CA HIS A 25 30.60 -7.59 2.78
C HIS A 25 30.89 -7.34 4.27
N SER A 26 31.99 -6.63 4.60
CA SER A 26 32.38 -6.40 6.00
C SER A 26 31.37 -5.52 6.76
N GLY A 27 30.84 -4.48 6.12
CA GLY A 27 29.79 -3.63 6.68
C GLY A 27 28.47 -4.36 6.85
N TRP A 28 28.10 -5.20 5.87
CA TRP A 28 26.89 -6.02 5.92
C TRP A 28 26.93 -7.08 7.02
N MET A 29 28.07 -7.75 7.21
CA MET A 29 28.26 -8.72 8.29
C MET A 29 28.07 -8.07 9.67
N LYS A 30 28.60 -6.86 9.88
CA LYS A 30 28.39 -6.09 11.11
C LYS A 30 26.92 -5.71 11.35
N LEU A 31 26.16 -5.47 10.28
CA LEU A 31 24.72 -5.15 10.35
C LEU A 31 23.87 -6.39 10.70
N ILE A 32 24.22 -7.58 10.20
CA ILE A 32 23.48 -8.82 10.48
C ILE A 32 23.77 -9.36 11.88
N THR A 33 24.98 -9.14 12.42
CA THR A 33 25.41 -9.65 13.73
C THR A 33 24.75 -8.95 14.92
N MET A 34 23.87 -7.96 14.71
CA MET A 34 23.07 -7.41 15.81
C MET A 34 22.20 -8.52 16.42
N PRO A 35 22.22 -8.73 17.75
CA PRO A 35 21.51 -9.85 18.36
C PRO A 35 20.00 -9.74 18.11
N SER A 36 19.46 -10.76 17.44
CA SER A 36 18.02 -10.97 17.28
C SER A 36 17.38 -11.28 18.64
N ASP A 37 16.14 -10.84 18.86
CA ASP A 37 15.29 -10.96 20.06
C ASP A 37 15.34 -12.29 20.87
N LYS A 38 15.89 -13.38 20.32
CA LYS A 38 15.92 -14.70 20.95
C LYS A 38 16.90 -14.84 22.13
N ASN A 39 17.79 -13.87 22.35
CA ASN A 39 18.78 -13.92 23.44
C ASN A 39 18.37 -13.14 24.70
N ILE A 40 17.13 -12.62 24.77
CA ILE A 40 16.68 -11.77 25.88
C ILE A 40 16.09 -12.58 27.06
N GLU A 41 15.86 -13.89 26.90
CA GLU A 41 15.29 -14.75 27.97
C GLU A 41 16.34 -15.45 28.87
N GLY A 42 17.63 -15.14 28.74
CA GLY A 42 18.71 -15.66 29.62
C GLY A 42 19.28 -14.60 30.58
N PRO A 43 19.99 -14.99 31.67
CA PRO A 43 20.39 -14.08 32.74
C PRO A 43 21.25 -12.92 32.22
N ALA A 44 20.67 -11.72 32.33
CA ALA A 44 20.96 -10.51 31.58
C ALA A 44 22.20 -9.71 32.03
N SER A 45 23.36 -10.33 32.27
CA SER A 45 24.55 -9.60 32.75
C SER A 45 25.70 -9.50 31.73
N GLY A 46 25.83 -10.47 30.81
CA GLY A 46 26.90 -10.48 29.80
C GLY A 46 26.55 -9.68 28.54
N THR A 47 25.41 -9.98 27.93
CA THR A 47 25.06 -9.50 26.58
C THR A 47 24.77 -7.99 26.53
N LEU A 48 24.27 -7.40 27.62
CA LEU A 48 24.01 -5.96 27.70
C LEU A 48 25.32 -5.14 27.79
N LYS A 49 26.37 -5.71 28.41
CA LYS A 49 27.69 -5.07 28.52
C LYS A 49 28.41 -5.04 27.18
N ASP A 50 28.32 -6.11 26.40
CA ASP A 50 28.94 -6.18 25.06
C ASP A 50 28.27 -5.20 24.08
N ILE A 51 26.96 -5.02 24.21
CA ILE A 51 26.20 -4.04 23.42
C ILE A 51 26.53 -2.60 23.84
N HIS A 52 26.68 -2.33 25.14
CA HIS A 52 27.15 -1.03 25.64
C HIS A 52 28.59 -0.74 25.19
N ALA A 53 29.48 -1.74 25.19
CA ALA A 53 30.84 -1.61 24.71
C ALA A 53 30.89 -1.28 23.21
N TYR A 54 30.07 -1.95 22.39
CA TYR A 54 30.02 -1.72 20.94
C TYR A 54 29.40 -0.36 20.54
N ALA A 55 28.36 0.09 21.27
CA ALA A 55 27.78 1.42 21.07
C ALA A 55 28.77 2.52 21.47
N LYS A 56 29.58 2.28 22.52
CA LYS A 56 30.62 3.21 22.96
C LYS A 56 31.79 3.25 21.97
N GLU A 57 32.21 2.11 21.42
CA GLU A 57 33.31 2.01 20.45
C GLU A 57 32.99 2.68 19.09
N ASN A 58 31.75 2.57 18.59
CA ASN A 58 31.31 3.31 17.40
C ASN A 58 31.14 4.82 17.64
N THR A 59 30.94 5.24 18.89
CA THR A 59 30.91 6.67 19.26
C THR A 59 32.32 7.22 19.45
N GLU A 60 33.25 6.41 19.94
CA GLU A 60 34.67 6.76 20.08
C GLU A 60 35.40 6.80 18.74
N HIS A 61 35.06 5.97 17.74
CA HIS A 61 35.64 6.08 16.39
C HIS A 61 35.15 7.29 15.57
N VAL A 62 33.98 7.85 15.89
CA VAL A 62 33.50 9.12 15.31
C VAL A 62 34.04 10.32 16.10
N ASN A 63 34.44 10.11 17.36
CA ASN A 63 35.03 11.14 18.22
C ASN A 63 36.55 11.07 18.34
N SER A 64 37.25 10.11 17.72
CA SER A 64 38.69 9.96 17.89
C SER A 64 39.48 10.89 16.96
N SER A 65 40.07 11.89 17.61
CA SER A 65 41.24 12.67 17.20
C SER A 65 41.14 13.64 16.02
N HIS A 66 40.27 13.42 15.02
CA HIS A 66 40.20 14.33 13.86
C HIS A 66 39.32 15.57 14.15
N THR A 67 38.19 15.38 14.84
CA THR A 67 37.23 16.45 15.16
C THR A 67 37.77 17.42 16.23
N GLN A 68 38.54 16.93 17.20
CA GLN A 68 39.14 17.76 18.27
C GLN A 68 40.40 18.51 17.85
N ARG A 69 41.16 18.04 16.85
CA ARG A 69 42.34 18.77 16.34
C ARG A 69 41.98 19.94 15.41
N ILE A 70 40.84 19.86 14.71
CA ILE A 70 40.35 20.94 13.84
C ILE A 70 39.74 22.10 14.66
N LEU A 71 39.28 21.85 15.88
CA LEU A 71 38.68 22.86 16.78
C LEU A 71 39.69 23.81 17.46
N LYS A 72 41.00 23.68 17.19
CA LYS A 72 42.05 24.53 17.79
C LYS A 72 42.62 25.61 16.87
N SER A 73 42.19 25.67 15.61
CA SER A 73 42.49 26.80 14.71
C SER A 73 41.26 27.70 14.64
N GLU A 74 41.41 29.00 14.92
CA GLU A 74 40.35 29.99 14.73
C GLU A 74 39.76 29.82 13.32
N PRO A 75 38.49 29.37 13.19
CA PRO A 75 37.91 29.15 11.87
C PRO A 75 37.64 30.52 11.24
N LYS A 76 38.12 30.69 10.01
CA LYS A 76 37.70 31.83 9.17
C LYS A 76 36.17 31.80 9.09
N THR A 77 35.51 32.94 9.21
CA THR A 77 34.05 33.14 9.26
C THR A 77 33.23 32.31 8.25
N TRP A 78 33.81 31.97 7.09
CA TRP A 78 33.20 31.11 6.06
C TRP A 78 33.13 29.61 6.43
N GLN A 79 34.07 29.09 7.22
CA GLN A 79 34.10 27.69 7.66
C GLN A 79 33.00 27.40 8.71
N GLU A 80 32.71 28.35 9.60
CA GLU A 80 31.62 28.21 10.57
C GLU A 80 30.23 28.20 9.92
N SER A 81 30.00 29.08 8.94
CA SER A 81 28.75 29.09 8.16
C SER A 81 28.57 27.79 7.38
N SER A 82 29.65 27.26 6.79
CA SER A 82 29.61 25.99 6.06
C SER A 82 29.32 24.80 6.97
N TYR A 83 29.89 24.78 8.18
CA TYR A 83 29.63 23.74 9.17
C TYR A 83 28.20 23.82 9.70
N LYS A 84 27.69 25.02 10.05
CA LYS A 84 26.29 25.22 10.45
C LYS A 84 25.31 24.79 9.35
N LEU A 85 25.63 25.09 8.08
CA LEU A 85 24.83 24.65 6.93
C LEU A 85 24.88 23.13 6.73
N TYR A 86 26.04 22.50 6.89
CA TYR A 86 26.18 21.04 6.84
C TYR A 86 25.34 20.35 7.93
N PHE A 87 25.37 20.83 9.17
CA PHE A 87 24.55 20.26 10.24
C PHE A 87 23.06 20.45 9.99
N ARG A 88 22.64 21.62 9.49
CA ARG A 88 21.24 21.90 9.14
C ARG A 88 20.75 21.04 7.98
N THR A 89 21.52 20.92 6.91
CA THR A 89 21.19 20.05 5.76
C THR A 89 21.19 18.58 6.13
N ASN A 90 22.13 18.11 6.95
CA ASN A 90 22.16 16.74 7.45
C ASN A 90 20.97 16.44 8.39
N ARG A 91 20.55 17.41 9.22
CA ARG A 91 19.33 17.29 10.05
C ARG A 91 18.09 17.14 9.16
N LEU A 92 17.93 18.00 8.15
CA LEU A 92 16.83 17.93 7.19
C LEU A 92 16.85 16.63 6.39
N TYR A 93 18.01 16.18 5.92
CA TYR A 93 18.16 14.92 5.19
C TYR A 93 17.73 13.72 6.04
N LYS A 94 18.16 13.67 7.31
CA LYS A 94 17.75 12.61 8.25
C LYS A 94 16.23 12.62 8.51
N GLN A 95 15.63 13.80 8.62
CA GLN A 95 14.19 13.98 8.81
C GLN A 95 13.40 13.51 7.57
N ILE A 96 13.74 14.04 6.39
CA ILE A 96 13.09 13.65 5.12
C ILE A 96 13.21 12.14 4.92
N THR A 97 14.40 11.59 5.12
CA THR A 97 14.65 10.14 5.02
C THR A 97 13.73 9.37 5.96
N TYR A 98 13.58 9.81 7.21
CA TYR A 98 12.68 9.14 8.16
C TYR A 98 11.24 9.13 7.67
N TYR A 99 10.70 10.29 7.26
CA TYR A 99 9.32 10.38 6.80
C TYR A 99 9.08 9.59 5.52
N THR A 100 10.04 9.58 4.59
CA THR A 100 9.95 8.75 3.38
C THR A 100 9.88 7.27 3.72
N TRP A 101 10.73 6.77 4.63
CA TRP A 101 10.68 5.37 5.06
C TRP A 101 9.41 5.05 5.83
N ARG A 102 8.91 5.98 6.64
CA ARG A 102 7.65 5.82 7.34
C ARG A 102 6.47 5.77 6.36
N PHE A 103 6.41 6.68 5.40
CA PHE A 103 5.43 6.66 4.32
C PHE A 103 5.47 5.34 3.54
N ALA A 104 6.66 4.88 3.17
CA ALA A 104 6.85 3.59 2.51
C ALA A 104 6.34 2.42 3.39
N GLU A 105 6.62 2.40 4.70
CA GLU A 105 6.13 1.37 5.61
C GLU A 105 4.58 1.26 5.59
N LEU A 106 3.90 2.40 5.50
CA LEU A 106 2.44 2.48 5.55
C LEU A 106 1.78 2.17 4.18
N HIS A 107 2.36 2.66 3.09
CA HIS A 107 1.73 2.65 1.76
C HIS A 107 2.31 1.62 0.79
N ALA A 108 3.55 1.14 0.96
CA ALA A 108 4.18 0.23 0.00
C ALA A 108 3.37 -1.04 -0.22
N TYR A 109 2.76 -1.60 0.83
CA TYR A 109 1.93 -2.79 0.67
C TYR A 109 0.65 -2.53 -0.14
N LYS A 110 -0.01 -1.39 0.05
CA LYS A 110 -1.18 -1.00 -0.75
C LYS A 110 -0.78 -0.82 -2.22
N PHE A 111 0.41 -0.26 -2.45
CA PHE A 111 0.97 -0.11 -3.79
C PHE A 111 1.28 -1.47 -4.45
N VAL A 112 1.84 -2.44 -3.72
CA VAL A 112 2.02 -3.82 -4.23
C VAL A 112 0.68 -4.44 -4.64
N LEU A 113 -0.35 -4.33 -3.80
CA LEU A 113 -1.68 -4.86 -4.13
C LEU A 113 -2.29 -4.17 -5.37
N PHE A 114 -2.07 -2.86 -5.51
CA PHE A 114 -2.46 -2.11 -6.70
C PHE A 114 -1.73 -2.61 -7.95
N LEU A 115 -0.41 -2.85 -7.88
CA LEU A 115 0.36 -3.41 -9.00
C LEU A 115 -0.11 -4.80 -9.41
N MET A 116 -0.51 -5.64 -8.44
CA MET A 116 -1.10 -6.95 -8.72
C MET A 116 -2.38 -6.81 -9.54
N VAL A 117 -3.32 -5.96 -9.12
CA VAL A 117 -4.56 -5.71 -9.86
C VAL A 117 -4.30 -5.07 -11.22
N LEU A 118 -3.41 -4.07 -11.28
CA LEU A 118 -3.05 -3.39 -12.52
C LEU A 118 -2.48 -4.39 -13.54
N THR A 119 -1.64 -5.32 -13.10
CA THR A 119 -1.09 -6.39 -13.96
C THR A 119 -2.20 -7.32 -14.44
N SER A 120 -3.10 -7.74 -13.55
CA SER A 120 -4.25 -8.59 -13.91
C SER A 120 -5.19 -7.94 -14.92
N VAL A 121 -5.41 -6.63 -14.81
CA VAL A 121 -6.31 -5.88 -15.68
C VAL A 121 -5.69 -5.56 -17.04
N LEU A 122 -4.41 -5.18 -17.07
CA LEU A 122 -3.71 -4.91 -18.33
C LEU A 122 -3.44 -6.18 -19.13
N LYS A 123 -3.30 -7.31 -18.44
CA LYS A 123 -3.11 -8.62 -19.04
C LYS A 123 -4.12 -9.60 -18.47
N VAL A 124 -5.28 -9.67 -19.10
CA VAL A 124 -6.32 -10.62 -18.72
C VAL A 124 -5.84 -12.04 -19.03
N CYS A 125 -5.69 -12.85 -17.98
CA CYS A 125 -5.41 -14.28 -18.12
C CYS A 125 -5.86 -15.05 -16.87
N ALA A 126 -5.97 -16.38 -17.02
CA ALA A 126 -6.36 -17.27 -15.93
C ALA A 126 -5.35 -17.28 -14.78
N PHE A 127 -4.05 -17.21 -15.07
CA PHE A 127 -3.02 -17.15 -14.03
C PHE A 127 -3.24 -15.94 -13.08
N ASN A 128 -3.60 -14.80 -13.65
CA ASN A 128 -3.82 -13.56 -12.92
C ASN A 128 -5.07 -13.57 -12.02
N VAL A 129 -5.95 -14.59 -12.13
CA VAL A 129 -7.02 -14.84 -11.15
C VAL A 129 -6.42 -15.09 -9.76
N THR A 130 -5.31 -15.82 -9.70
CA THR A 130 -4.58 -16.09 -8.46
C THR A 130 -4.10 -14.79 -7.82
N LEU A 131 -3.57 -13.85 -8.63
CA LEU A 131 -3.14 -12.54 -8.15
C LEU A 131 -4.32 -11.71 -7.62
N ILE A 132 -5.48 -11.74 -8.29
CA ILE A 132 -6.69 -11.05 -7.82
C ILE A 132 -7.14 -11.60 -6.47
N ILE A 133 -7.20 -12.93 -6.31
CA ILE A 133 -7.60 -13.57 -5.04
C ILE A 133 -6.60 -13.24 -3.92
N LEU A 134 -5.29 -13.29 -4.20
CA LEU A 134 -4.28 -12.90 -3.22
C LEU A 134 -4.38 -11.40 -2.87
N ALA A 135 -4.71 -10.55 -3.83
CA ALA A 135 -4.88 -9.12 -3.60
C ALA A 135 -6.11 -8.82 -2.72
N THR A 136 -7.25 -9.47 -2.96
CA THR A 136 -8.46 -9.30 -2.14
C THR A 136 -8.23 -9.77 -0.71
N VAL A 137 -7.67 -10.98 -0.54
CA VAL A 137 -7.33 -11.50 0.79
C VAL A 137 -6.31 -10.58 1.48
N GLY A 138 -5.37 -10.01 0.73
CA GLY A 138 -4.37 -9.05 1.22
C GLY A 138 -4.94 -7.75 1.75
N LEU A 139 -5.99 -7.23 1.13
CA LEU A 139 -6.68 -6.03 1.60
C LEU A 139 -7.41 -6.25 2.92
N VAL A 140 -8.02 -7.42 3.09
CA VAL A 140 -8.89 -7.75 4.23
C VAL A 140 -8.07 -8.23 5.43
N LEU A 141 -7.13 -9.16 5.20
CA LEU A 141 -6.39 -9.87 6.23
C LEU A 141 -4.93 -9.42 6.32
N LEU A 142 -4.69 -8.19 6.82
CA LEU A 142 -3.33 -7.67 7.00
C LEU A 142 -2.43 -8.54 7.89
N ARG A 143 -3.01 -9.32 8.81
CA ARG A 143 -2.23 -10.23 9.67
C ARG A 143 -1.47 -11.25 8.83
N LEU A 144 -2.03 -11.66 7.69
CA LEU A 144 -1.43 -12.60 6.76
C LEU A 144 -0.52 -11.94 5.72
N ARG A 145 -0.23 -10.63 5.84
CA ARG A 145 0.59 -9.87 4.88
C ARG A 145 1.91 -10.57 4.53
N LYS A 146 2.60 -11.17 5.50
CA LYS A 146 3.85 -11.93 5.25
C LYS A 146 3.61 -13.16 4.36
N LEU A 147 2.57 -13.93 4.67
CA LEU A 147 2.19 -15.12 3.90
C LEU A 147 1.76 -14.74 2.48
N ILE A 148 0.95 -13.68 2.34
CA ILE A 148 0.45 -13.22 1.04
C ILE A 148 1.59 -12.71 0.17
N ASN A 149 2.53 -11.96 0.73
CA ASN A 149 3.73 -11.53 0.01
C ASN A 149 4.57 -12.72 -0.46
N LEU A 150 4.72 -13.75 0.38
CA LEU A 150 5.45 -14.97 0.02
C LEU A 150 4.75 -15.72 -1.12
N LEU A 151 3.43 -15.93 -1.01
CA LEU A 151 2.64 -16.59 -2.06
C LEU A 151 2.66 -15.79 -3.37
N THR A 152 2.62 -14.46 -3.29
CA THR A 152 2.71 -13.59 -4.46
C THR A 152 4.09 -13.68 -5.12
N LEU A 153 5.16 -13.74 -4.32
CA LEU A 153 6.53 -13.92 -4.84
C LEU A 153 6.70 -15.27 -5.54
N ILE A 154 6.16 -16.35 -4.94
CA ILE A 154 6.19 -17.69 -5.55
C ILE A 154 5.36 -17.71 -6.84
N ALA A 155 4.14 -17.16 -6.82
CA ALA A 155 3.28 -17.13 -7.99
C ALA A 155 3.92 -16.35 -9.14
N THR A 156 4.36 -15.10 -8.89
CA THR A 156 5.01 -14.27 -9.90
C THR A 156 6.31 -14.91 -10.39
N GLY A 157 7.11 -15.50 -9.50
CA GLY A 157 8.32 -16.25 -9.87
C GLY A 157 8.03 -17.44 -10.80
N LEU A 158 7.04 -18.27 -10.47
CA LEU A 158 6.62 -19.40 -11.30
C LEU A 158 6.12 -18.95 -12.67
N TYR A 159 5.38 -17.83 -12.74
CA TYR A 159 4.91 -17.29 -14.01
C TYR A 159 6.03 -16.72 -14.89
N ILE A 160 6.99 -16.03 -14.28
CA ILE A 160 8.18 -15.53 -14.98
C ILE A 160 8.96 -16.71 -15.55
N LEU A 161 9.22 -17.74 -14.74
CA LEU A 161 9.95 -18.94 -15.16
C LEU A 161 9.20 -19.69 -16.27
N SER A 162 7.89 -19.91 -16.13
CA SER A 162 7.10 -20.61 -17.15
C SER A 162 7.08 -19.83 -18.46
N SER A 163 6.97 -18.51 -18.42
CA SER A 163 7.01 -17.65 -19.60
C SER A 163 8.38 -17.64 -20.27
N MET A 164 9.48 -17.69 -19.50
CA MET A 164 10.84 -17.81 -20.01
C MET A 164 11.06 -19.17 -20.68
N CYS A 165 10.64 -20.26 -20.03
CA CYS A 165 10.72 -21.61 -20.59
C CYS A 165 9.90 -21.75 -21.88
N TYR A 166 8.74 -21.09 -21.96
CA TYR A 166 7.87 -21.12 -23.14
C TYR A 166 8.54 -20.49 -24.39
N GLN A 167 9.50 -19.58 -24.23
CA GLN A 167 10.25 -19.00 -25.35
C GLN A 167 11.39 -19.90 -25.87
N LEU A 168 11.72 -20.99 -25.18
CA LEU A 168 12.80 -21.89 -25.62
C LEU A 168 12.44 -22.52 -26.98
N ALA A 169 13.43 -22.62 -27.87
CA ALA A 169 13.24 -23.14 -29.23
C ALA A 169 12.63 -24.56 -29.24
N ILE A 170 13.02 -25.41 -28.27
CA ILE A 170 12.50 -26.77 -28.10
C ILE A 170 11.01 -26.75 -27.74
N ALA A 171 10.60 -25.85 -26.84
CA ALA A 171 9.20 -25.69 -26.45
C ALA A 171 8.37 -25.18 -27.63
N LYS A 172 8.89 -24.19 -28.38
CA LYS A 172 8.24 -23.66 -29.58
C LYS A 172 8.01 -24.74 -30.63
N GLN A 173 8.97 -25.63 -30.86
CA GLN A 173 8.85 -26.70 -31.84
C GLN A 173 7.79 -27.73 -31.41
N HIS A 174 7.90 -28.30 -30.20
CA HIS A 174 6.95 -29.33 -29.74
C HIS A 174 5.51 -28.82 -29.57
N ILE A 175 5.33 -27.58 -29.11
CA ILE A 175 4.01 -27.03 -28.78
C ILE A 175 3.25 -26.61 -30.04
N VAL A 176 3.95 -26.00 -31.00
CA VAL A 176 3.36 -25.55 -32.27
C VAL A 176 3.16 -26.70 -33.24
N GLU A 177 4.08 -27.67 -33.31
CA GLU A 177 3.97 -28.80 -34.25
C GLU A 177 2.93 -29.84 -33.82
N GLN A 178 2.72 -30.07 -32.52
CA GLN A 178 1.75 -31.07 -32.03
C GLN A 178 0.36 -30.51 -31.70
N ASN A 179 0.09 -29.21 -31.91
CA ASN A 179 -1.19 -28.57 -31.58
C ASN A 179 -1.70 -28.89 -30.16
N PHE A 180 -0.79 -29.08 -29.19
CA PHE A 180 -1.12 -29.66 -27.88
C PHE A 180 -2.16 -28.84 -27.10
N PHE A 181 -2.15 -27.51 -27.24
CA PHE A 181 -3.11 -26.60 -26.59
C PHE A 181 -4.31 -26.22 -27.46
N VAL A 182 -4.36 -26.72 -28.70
CA VAL A 182 -5.38 -26.41 -29.70
C VAL A 182 -6.31 -27.59 -29.82
N ARG A 183 -7.50 -27.49 -29.21
CA ARG A 183 -8.55 -28.50 -29.38
C ARG A 183 -9.47 -28.06 -30.52
N ASN A 184 -9.68 -28.93 -31.50
CA ASN A 184 -10.59 -28.65 -32.61
C ASN A 184 -12.04 -28.92 -32.17
N CYS A 185 -12.73 -27.88 -31.69
CA CYS A 185 -14.10 -28.00 -31.18
C CYS A 185 -15.15 -28.20 -32.29
N SER A 186 -14.75 -28.23 -33.57
CA SER A 186 -15.64 -28.43 -34.72
C SER A 186 -16.19 -29.85 -34.86
N GLN A 187 -15.61 -30.85 -34.19
CA GLN A 187 -16.04 -32.25 -34.25
C GLN A 187 -17.21 -32.60 -33.30
N ILE A 188 -17.61 -31.66 -32.44
CA ILE A 188 -18.79 -31.80 -31.59
C ILE A 188 -19.92 -31.09 -32.33
N ASN A 189 -20.96 -31.82 -32.76
CA ASN A 189 -22.13 -31.39 -33.56
C ASN A 189 -22.97 -30.27 -32.92
N LEU A 190 -22.35 -29.14 -32.62
CA LEU A 190 -22.97 -27.89 -32.23
C LEU A 190 -22.52 -26.89 -33.27
N ASN A 191 -23.41 -25.99 -33.70
CA ASN A 191 -23.05 -24.81 -34.51
C ASN A 191 -22.16 -23.87 -33.68
N LEU A 192 -20.98 -24.36 -33.28
CA LEU A 192 -20.02 -23.70 -32.43
C LEU A 192 -19.24 -22.78 -33.37
N SER A 193 -19.66 -21.52 -33.41
CA SER A 193 -18.85 -20.43 -33.94
C SER A 193 -17.41 -20.58 -33.48
N SER A 194 -16.45 -20.40 -34.40
CA SER A 194 -15.01 -20.56 -34.22
C SER A 194 -14.50 -20.03 -32.87
N MET A 195 -14.48 -20.88 -31.84
CA MET A 195 -13.95 -20.55 -30.53
C MET A 195 -12.46 -20.18 -30.64
N PRO A 196 -11.92 -19.31 -29.77
CA PRO A 196 -10.48 -19.13 -29.68
C PRO A 196 -9.85 -20.45 -29.24
N ASN A 197 -9.18 -21.17 -30.14
CA ASN A 197 -8.71 -22.53 -29.84
C ASN A 197 -7.47 -22.59 -28.95
N ASP A 198 -6.84 -21.45 -28.62
CA ASP A 198 -5.54 -21.44 -27.92
C ASP A 198 -5.68 -21.36 -26.39
N THR A 199 -5.58 -22.52 -25.76
CA THR A 199 -5.61 -22.65 -24.29
C THR A 199 -4.38 -22.01 -23.61
N ALA A 200 -3.23 -21.96 -24.29
CA ALA A 200 -2.01 -21.35 -23.74
C ALA A 200 -2.19 -19.84 -23.60
N LYS A 201 -2.81 -19.20 -24.61
CA LYS A 201 -3.15 -17.78 -24.55
C LYS A 201 -4.15 -17.45 -23.44
N TRP A 202 -5.17 -18.29 -23.22
CA TRP A 202 -6.11 -18.15 -22.09
C TRP A 202 -5.40 -18.24 -20.73
N PHE A 203 -4.44 -19.16 -20.59
CA PHE A 203 -3.62 -19.26 -19.38
C PHE A 203 -2.70 -18.05 -19.20
N GLY A 204 -2.31 -17.39 -20.31
CA GLY A 204 -1.50 -16.18 -20.35
C GLY A 204 -0.07 -16.40 -20.84
N LEU A 205 0.19 -17.49 -21.56
CA LEU A 205 1.47 -17.78 -22.21
C LEU A 205 1.36 -17.44 -23.69
N GLU A 206 2.28 -16.59 -24.17
CA GLU A 206 2.33 -16.16 -25.57
C GLU A 206 3.77 -16.13 -26.05
N LEU A 207 4.00 -16.54 -27.29
CA LEU A 207 5.31 -16.43 -27.95
C LEU A 207 5.49 -14.99 -28.41
N THR A 208 6.49 -14.29 -27.88
CA THR A 208 6.70 -12.86 -28.20
C THR A 208 8.18 -12.54 -28.37
N PRO A 209 8.56 -11.72 -29.36
CA PRO A 209 9.95 -11.32 -29.55
C PRO A 209 10.45 -10.35 -28.46
N THR A 210 9.55 -9.59 -27.81
CA THR A 210 9.86 -8.61 -26.74
C THR A 210 9.35 -9.10 -25.39
N LEU A 211 10.09 -10.03 -24.79
CA LEU A 211 9.74 -10.69 -23.53
C LEU A 211 9.84 -9.77 -22.31
N ASP A 212 10.74 -8.79 -22.38
CA ASP A 212 10.97 -7.77 -21.35
C ASP A 212 9.70 -6.95 -21.08
N ARG A 213 9.00 -6.51 -22.12
CA ARG A 213 7.73 -5.77 -21.99
C ARG A 213 6.60 -6.69 -21.53
N PHE A 214 6.58 -7.93 -22.01
CA PHE A 214 5.54 -8.91 -21.69
C PHE A 214 5.50 -9.31 -20.21
N ILE A 215 6.68 -9.33 -19.56
CA ILE A 215 6.85 -9.74 -18.16
C ILE A 215 7.19 -8.55 -17.23
N GLY A 216 7.47 -7.37 -17.79
CA GLY A 216 7.95 -6.20 -17.05
C GLY A 216 7.11 -5.83 -15.82
N LEU A 217 5.78 -5.94 -15.90
CA LEU A 217 4.90 -5.68 -14.75
C LEU A 217 5.04 -6.73 -13.62
N TYR A 218 5.28 -7.99 -13.96
CA TYR A 218 5.55 -9.04 -12.96
C TYR A 218 6.90 -8.82 -12.27
N ILE A 219 7.92 -8.37 -13.02
CA ILE A 219 9.22 -7.97 -12.45
C ILE A 219 9.05 -6.73 -11.55
N LEU A 220 8.21 -5.77 -11.95
CA LEU A 220 7.91 -4.61 -11.12
C LEU A 220 7.23 -5.02 -9.80
N ILE A 221 6.32 -6.01 -9.83
CA ILE A 221 5.73 -6.57 -8.61
C ILE A 221 6.81 -7.18 -7.70
N THR A 222 7.74 -7.98 -8.24
CA THR A 222 8.80 -8.58 -7.41
C THR A 222 9.74 -7.54 -6.82
N ILE A 223 10.08 -6.48 -7.57
CA ILE A 223 10.85 -5.33 -7.05
C ILE A 223 10.07 -4.57 -5.97
N ALA A 224 8.77 -4.34 -6.16
CA ALA A 224 7.95 -3.67 -5.16
C ALA A 224 7.80 -4.51 -3.87
N LEU A 225 7.70 -5.84 -4.00
CA LEU A 225 7.68 -6.78 -2.87
C LEU A 225 9.00 -6.76 -2.08
N THR A 226 10.15 -6.74 -2.77
CA THR A 226 11.45 -6.63 -2.09
C THR A 226 11.61 -5.29 -1.41
N PHE A 227 11.18 -4.19 -2.03
CA PHE A 227 11.16 -2.86 -1.42
C PHE A 227 10.28 -2.81 -0.16
N ASP A 228 9.07 -3.41 -0.20
CA ASP A 228 8.18 -3.56 0.96
C ASP A 228 8.84 -4.36 2.11
N ALA A 229 9.58 -5.42 1.77
CA ALA A 229 10.32 -6.20 2.74
C ALA A 229 11.49 -5.41 3.36
N ILE A 230 12.27 -4.71 2.54
CA ILE A 230 13.40 -3.86 2.96
C ILE A 230 12.91 -2.74 3.87
N GLY A 231 11.83 -2.03 3.50
CA GLY A 231 11.27 -0.95 4.30
C GLY A 231 10.88 -1.41 5.71
N ARG A 232 10.20 -2.57 5.81
CA ARG A 232 9.86 -3.16 7.12
C ARG A 232 11.08 -3.63 7.89
N TYR A 233 12.04 -4.27 7.24
CA TYR A 233 13.27 -4.74 7.89
C TYR A 233 14.06 -3.55 8.46
N ARG A 234 14.28 -2.51 7.66
CA ARG A 234 14.94 -1.27 8.08
C ARG A 234 14.22 -0.62 9.26
N GLN A 235 12.90 -0.54 9.20
CA GLN A 235 12.13 0.07 10.28
C GLN A 235 12.18 -0.76 11.56
N ARG A 236 12.06 -2.09 11.47
CA ARG A 236 12.22 -2.99 12.61
C ARG A 236 13.61 -2.81 13.23
N HIS A 237 14.65 -2.82 12.41
CA HIS A 237 16.03 -2.62 12.86
C HIS A 237 16.20 -1.27 13.55
N ARG A 238 15.64 -0.18 12.99
CA ARG A 238 15.69 1.14 13.62
C ARG A 238 15.01 1.13 14.99
N ARG A 239 13.81 0.57 15.11
CA ARG A 239 13.09 0.44 16.40
C ARG A 239 13.90 -0.34 17.44
N LEU A 240 14.50 -1.46 17.04
CA LEU A 240 15.37 -2.25 17.91
C LEU A 240 16.61 -1.47 18.35
N SER A 241 17.31 -0.82 17.42
CA SER A 241 18.50 -0.02 17.73
C SER A 241 18.21 1.11 18.72
N LEU A 242 17.02 1.71 18.64
CA LEU A 242 16.57 2.75 19.56
C LEU A 242 16.18 2.18 20.92
N SER A 243 15.44 1.08 20.94
CA SER A 243 15.04 0.38 22.18
C SER A 243 16.26 -0.01 23.01
N VAL A 244 17.30 -0.53 22.36
CA VAL A 244 18.58 -0.88 22.99
C VAL A 244 19.32 0.36 23.48
N ARG A 245 19.42 1.42 22.66
CA ARG A 245 20.18 2.63 23.00
C ARG A 245 19.59 3.39 24.20
N PHE A 246 18.28 3.39 24.35
CA PHE A 246 17.58 4.16 25.37
C PHE A 246 16.94 3.29 26.47
N ASN A 247 17.13 1.97 26.41
CA ASN A 247 16.55 1.00 27.34
C ASN A 247 15.02 1.17 27.52
N VAL A 248 14.32 1.38 26.39
CA VAL A 248 12.87 1.64 26.33
C VAL A 248 12.15 0.43 25.76
N HIS A 249 11.08 -0.02 26.41
CA HIS A 249 10.19 -1.04 25.87
C HIS A 249 9.41 -0.49 24.66
N LEU A 250 9.51 -1.19 23.53
CA LEU A 250 8.73 -0.87 22.33
C LEU A 250 7.24 -1.09 22.60
N ILE A 251 6.50 -0.01 22.83
CA ILE A 251 5.04 -0.04 22.73
C ILE A 251 4.75 -0.16 21.23
N GLU A 252 4.38 -1.35 20.77
CA GLU A 252 3.92 -1.56 19.40
C GLU A 252 2.57 -0.83 19.26
N ASN A 253 2.63 0.46 18.95
CA ASN A 253 1.45 1.24 18.60
C ASN A 253 0.81 0.56 17.40
N ARG A 254 -0.35 -0.08 17.61
CA ARG A 254 -1.04 -0.92 16.61
C ARG A 254 -1.71 -0.10 15.49
N PHE A 255 -1.27 1.14 15.29
CA PHE A 255 -1.83 2.11 14.37
C PHE A 255 -0.76 2.68 13.44
N PRO A 256 -1.01 2.70 12.12
CA PRO A 256 -0.10 3.28 11.14
C PRO A 256 -0.23 4.82 11.12
N ILE A 257 0.47 5.53 12.01
CA ILE A 257 0.52 7.01 12.04
C ILE A 257 1.77 7.49 11.28
N LEU A 258 1.65 8.45 10.38
CA LEU A 258 2.78 8.95 9.57
C LEU A 258 3.77 9.75 10.42
N PHE A 259 3.28 10.63 11.28
CA PHE A 259 4.07 11.34 12.29
C PHE A 259 3.89 10.64 13.64
N GLU A 260 4.69 9.61 13.90
CA GLU A 260 4.72 8.94 15.20
C GLU A 260 5.54 9.78 16.18
N PRO A 261 5.04 10.04 17.41
CA PRO A 261 5.82 10.78 18.38
C PRO A 261 7.02 9.93 18.79
N PHE A 262 8.20 10.52 18.73
CA PHE A 262 9.42 9.90 19.23
C PHE A 262 9.49 10.10 20.75
N THR A 263 8.55 9.52 21.50
CA THR A 263 8.60 9.58 22.96
C THR A 263 9.61 8.55 23.47
N LEU A 264 10.88 8.95 23.57
CA LEU A 264 11.86 8.24 24.38
C LEU A 264 11.65 8.62 25.83
N LYS A 265 10.92 7.79 26.60
CA LYS A 265 10.91 7.94 28.05
C LYS A 265 12.20 7.34 28.60
N ASN A 266 13.21 8.17 28.82
CA ASN A 266 14.47 7.76 29.42
C ASN A 266 14.22 7.36 30.88
N ARG A 267 14.75 6.22 31.34
CA ARG A 267 14.54 5.75 32.73
C ARG A 267 15.42 6.45 33.77
N MET A 268 16.40 7.26 33.33
CA MET A 268 17.47 7.77 34.20
C MET A 268 17.50 9.29 34.38
N ASN A 269 16.98 10.09 33.44
CA ASN A 269 16.85 11.54 33.61
C ASN A 269 15.43 11.93 33.18
N ASP A 270 14.78 12.80 33.94
CA ASP A 270 13.51 13.47 33.63
C ASP A 270 13.65 14.49 32.47
N ASP A 271 14.65 14.30 31.62
CA ASP A 271 14.89 15.09 30.42
C ASP A 271 14.25 14.35 29.25
N THR A 272 13.02 14.73 28.92
CA THR A 272 12.37 14.33 27.67
C THR A 272 13.19 14.92 26.52
N TYR A 273 13.90 14.09 25.76
CA TYR A 273 14.46 14.51 24.48
C TYR A 273 13.29 14.62 23.49
N GLU A 274 12.57 15.74 23.53
CA GLU A 274 11.55 16.11 22.55
C GLU A 274 12.27 16.53 21.27
N ASP A 275 12.37 15.62 20.30
CA ASP A 275 12.63 16.04 18.93
C ASP A 275 11.35 16.75 18.44
N GLU A 276 11.50 17.99 17.98
CA GLU A 276 10.53 19.08 17.69
C GLU A 276 9.33 18.76 16.76
N PHE A 277 9.00 17.49 16.54
CA PHE A 277 7.83 17.04 15.79
C PHE A 277 7.01 16.08 16.65
N ASP A 278 6.43 16.62 17.71
CA ASP A 278 5.41 15.94 18.50
C ASP A 278 4.21 15.58 17.63
N MET A 279 3.56 14.48 18.01
CA MET A 279 2.27 14.09 17.46
C MET A 279 1.26 15.19 17.78
N ILE A 280 0.79 15.87 16.74
CA ILE A 280 -0.18 16.95 16.88
C ILE A 280 -1.55 16.35 17.18
N ASN A 281 -2.03 16.63 18.39
CA ASN A 281 -3.37 16.27 18.80
C ASN A 281 -4.42 17.15 18.12
N TYR A 282 -5.67 16.68 18.07
CA TYR A 282 -6.77 17.45 17.49
C TYR A 282 -6.94 18.85 18.13
N ARG A 283 -6.59 19.00 19.42
CA ARG A 283 -6.60 20.29 20.13
C ARG A 283 -5.52 21.26 19.66
N GLU A 284 -4.43 20.73 19.13
CA GLU A 284 -3.28 21.50 18.66
C GLU A 284 -3.34 21.78 17.17
N ALA A 285 -4.14 21.00 16.43
CA ALA A 285 -4.39 21.20 15.00
C ALA A 285 -4.91 22.62 14.69
N ASP A 286 -5.56 23.26 15.65
CA ASP A 286 -6.15 24.59 15.49
C ASP A 286 -5.16 25.74 15.70
N LYS A 287 -3.94 25.48 16.19
CA LYS A 287 -2.93 26.52 16.50
C LYS A 287 -2.29 27.14 15.25
N GLY A 288 -2.32 26.47 14.09
CA GLY A 288 -1.71 26.98 12.86
C GLY A 288 -1.89 26.08 11.64
N ILE A 289 -1.66 26.63 10.43
CA ILE A 289 -1.84 25.89 9.17
C ILE A 289 -0.89 24.70 9.07
N CYS A 290 0.38 24.86 9.44
CA CYS A 290 1.35 23.78 9.39
C CYS A 290 0.96 22.62 10.32
N ASP A 291 0.40 22.94 11.49
CA ASP A 291 0.00 21.96 12.49
C ASP A 291 -1.29 21.25 12.07
N PHE A 292 -2.24 21.99 11.50
CA PHE A 292 -3.40 21.42 10.81
C PHE A 292 -2.99 20.46 9.68
N LEU A 293 -2.03 20.83 8.83
CA LEU A 293 -1.59 19.98 7.71
C LEU A 293 -0.94 18.67 8.20
N LYS A 294 -0.15 18.73 9.28
CA LYS A 294 0.41 17.53 9.92
C LYS A 294 -0.68 16.64 10.51
N TYR A 295 -1.67 17.23 11.20
CA TYR A 295 -2.84 16.51 11.71
C TYR A 295 -3.64 15.87 10.56
N ALA A 296 -3.93 16.61 9.50
CA ALA A 296 -4.64 16.12 8.32
C ALA A 296 -3.89 14.96 7.66
N ALA A 297 -2.58 15.07 7.46
CA ALA A 297 -1.78 14.00 6.89
C ALA A 297 -1.83 12.68 7.70
N ASN A 298 -2.06 12.75 9.02
CA ASN A 298 -2.25 11.58 9.88
C ASN A 298 -3.71 11.08 9.89
N PHE A 299 -4.68 11.98 10.01
CA PHE A 299 -6.05 11.65 10.42
C PHE A 299 -7.13 11.96 9.37
N ILE A 300 -6.78 12.43 8.17
CA ILE A 300 -7.77 12.77 7.13
C ILE A 300 -8.70 11.60 6.82
N PHE A 301 -8.17 10.40 6.65
CA PHE A 301 -8.98 9.21 6.39
C PHE A 301 -9.73 8.73 7.65
N TYR A 302 -9.23 9.04 8.85
CA TYR A 302 -9.94 8.72 10.09
C TYR A 302 -11.19 9.61 10.27
N ARG A 303 -11.08 10.90 9.93
CA ARG A 303 -12.19 11.86 10.06
C ARG A 303 -13.18 11.76 8.90
N PHE A 304 -12.68 11.74 7.66
CA PHE A 304 -13.47 11.80 6.42
C PHE A 304 -13.57 10.47 5.65
N GLY A 305 -13.27 9.34 6.31
CA GLY A 305 -13.15 8.05 5.63
C GLY A 305 -14.46 7.56 5.01
N LEU A 306 -15.62 7.85 5.62
CA LEU A 306 -16.92 7.48 5.07
C LEU A 306 -17.29 8.31 3.85
N GLU A 307 -17.06 9.61 3.92
CA GLU A 307 -17.30 10.57 2.85
C GLU A 307 -16.45 10.21 1.63
N ILE A 308 -15.17 9.88 1.84
CA ILE A 308 -14.27 9.39 0.78
C ILE A 308 -14.80 8.08 0.18
N CYS A 309 -15.33 7.16 1.01
CA CYS A 309 -15.95 5.92 0.52
C CYS A 309 -17.19 6.19 -0.33
N TYR A 310 -18.08 7.09 0.09
CA TYR A 310 -19.28 7.45 -0.67
C TYR A 310 -18.94 8.11 -2.01
N ILE A 311 -18.02 9.08 -2.01
CA ILE A 311 -17.52 9.70 -3.24
C ILE A 311 -16.93 8.64 -4.17
N THR A 312 -16.12 7.71 -3.63
CA THR A 312 -15.56 6.62 -4.43
C THR A 312 -16.66 5.74 -5.02
N THR A 313 -17.68 5.37 -4.25
CA THR A 313 -18.81 4.58 -4.74
C THR A 313 -19.56 5.30 -5.86
N VAL A 314 -19.79 6.61 -5.74
CA VAL A 314 -20.41 7.42 -6.82
C VAL A 314 -19.54 7.42 -8.08
N ILE A 315 -18.22 7.58 -7.94
CA ILE A 315 -17.28 7.50 -9.06
C ILE A 315 -17.33 6.13 -9.74
N VAL A 316 -17.36 5.03 -8.97
CA VAL A 316 -17.46 3.68 -9.53
C VAL A 316 -18.78 3.48 -10.27
N ILE A 317 -19.90 3.94 -9.72
CA ILE A 317 -21.21 3.89 -10.39
C ILE A 317 -21.16 4.59 -11.74
N ALA A 318 -20.54 5.78 -11.79
CA ALA A 318 -20.42 6.57 -13.02
C ALA A 318 -19.50 5.93 -14.08
N ILE A 319 -18.45 5.21 -13.66
CA ILE A 319 -17.52 4.52 -14.58
C ILE A 319 -18.11 3.21 -15.12
N ARG A 320 -18.87 2.49 -14.29
CA ARG A 320 -19.34 1.12 -14.59
C ARG A 320 -20.56 1.07 -15.50
N LEU A 321 -21.60 1.83 -15.17
CA LEU A 321 -22.87 1.88 -15.91
C LEU A 321 -23.46 0.48 -16.27
N ASP A 322 -23.24 -0.51 -15.41
CA ASP A 322 -23.65 -1.92 -15.58
C ASP A 322 -24.51 -2.38 -14.39
N ILE A 323 -24.87 -3.68 -14.33
CA ILE A 323 -25.63 -4.25 -13.21
C ILE A 323 -24.93 -4.06 -11.85
N MET A 324 -23.59 -4.03 -11.82
CA MET A 324 -22.84 -3.80 -10.59
C MET A 324 -23.04 -2.36 -10.10
N ALA A 325 -23.11 -1.38 -11.01
CA ALA A 325 -23.44 0.00 -10.67
C ALA A 325 -24.80 0.11 -9.97
N VAL A 326 -25.81 -0.65 -10.41
CA VAL A 326 -27.12 -0.71 -9.73
C VAL A 326 -26.97 -1.25 -8.31
N LEU A 327 -26.26 -2.37 -8.13
CA LEU A 327 -26.01 -2.94 -6.80
C LEU A 327 -25.25 -1.98 -5.88
N TYR A 328 -24.25 -1.26 -6.41
CA TYR A 328 -23.52 -0.23 -5.67
C TYR A 328 -24.41 0.95 -5.28
N SER A 329 -25.32 1.38 -6.16
CA SER A 329 -26.29 2.45 -5.87
C SER A 329 -27.28 2.06 -4.77
N LEU A 330 -27.71 0.79 -4.73
CA LEU A 330 -28.58 0.28 -3.66
C LEU A 330 -27.87 0.30 -2.30
N TRP A 331 -26.62 -0.17 -2.24
CA TRP A 331 -25.81 -0.07 -1.03
C TRP A 331 -25.59 1.37 -0.58
N LEU A 332 -25.28 2.27 -1.53
CA LEU A 332 -25.11 3.69 -1.24
C LEU A 332 -26.39 4.32 -0.69
N GLY A 333 -27.55 4.03 -1.29
CA GLY A 333 -28.85 4.51 -0.81
C GLY A 333 -29.15 4.07 0.62
N ILE A 334 -28.87 2.80 0.94
CA ILE A 334 -29.01 2.27 2.31
C ILE A 334 -28.11 3.03 3.29
N PHE A 335 -26.87 3.34 2.90
CA PHE A 335 -25.92 4.05 3.76
C PHE A 335 -26.29 5.51 3.98
N LEU A 336 -26.79 6.21 2.97
CA LEU A 336 -27.18 7.63 3.08
C LEU A 336 -28.38 7.86 4.02
N ILE A 337 -29.28 6.88 4.13
CA ILE A 337 -30.46 6.95 5.02
C ILE A 337 -30.12 6.48 6.45
N SER A 338 -29.00 5.79 6.62
CA SER A 338 -28.60 5.17 7.90
C SER A 338 -27.69 6.08 8.72
N SER A 339 -27.84 6.07 10.04
CA SER A 339 -26.87 6.73 10.95
C SER A 339 -25.51 6.04 10.94
N ARG A 340 -24.43 6.75 11.31
CA ARG A 340 -23.07 6.19 11.35
C ARG A 340 -22.98 4.87 12.14
N ARG A 341 -23.72 4.76 13.26
CA ARG A 341 -23.77 3.56 14.10
C ARG A 341 -24.40 2.37 13.37
N SER A 342 -25.44 2.60 12.57
CA SER A 342 -26.08 1.55 11.77
C SER A 342 -25.18 1.13 10.61
N VAL A 343 -24.58 2.10 9.90
CA VAL A 343 -23.60 1.85 8.84
C VAL A 343 -22.43 1.01 9.36
N GLN A 344 -21.90 1.31 10.55
CA GLN A 344 -20.82 0.54 11.18
C GLN A 344 -21.17 -0.94 11.36
N ARG A 345 -22.42 -1.27 11.76
CA ARG A 345 -22.87 -2.66 11.92
C ARG A 345 -23.05 -3.36 10.57
N MET A 346 -23.60 -2.64 9.59
CA MET A 346 -23.85 -3.18 8.25
C MET A 346 -22.59 -3.29 7.39
N TRP A 347 -21.52 -2.57 7.74
CA TRP A 347 -20.31 -2.47 6.94
C TRP A 347 -19.66 -3.81 6.62
N LEU A 348 -19.74 -4.79 7.54
CA LEU A 348 -19.18 -6.12 7.30
C LEU A 348 -19.88 -6.84 6.15
N PHE A 349 -21.21 -6.69 5.99
CA PHE A 349 -21.96 -7.29 4.89
C PHE A 349 -21.58 -6.67 3.55
N TYR A 350 -21.39 -5.34 3.52
CA TYR A 350 -20.92 -4.64 2.33
C TYR A 350 -19.51 -5.07 1.94
N ILE A 351 -18.61 -5.20 2.90
CA ILE A 351 -17.26 -5.72 2.66
C ILE A 351 -17.29 -7.14 2.12
N LEU A 352 -18.13 -8.01 2.69
CA LEU A 352 -18.32 -9.37 2.20
C LEU A 352 -18.80 -9.39 0.75
N PHE A 353 -19.79 -8.54 0.43
CA PHE A 353 -20.27 -8.36 -0.93
C PHE A 353 -19.14 -7.95 -1.89
N LEU A 354 -18.32 -6.95 -1.54
CA LEU A 354 -17.21 -6.50 -2.39
C LEU A 354 -16.11 -7.56 -2.56
N ILE A 355 -15.76 -8.29 -1.49
CA ILE A 355 -14.73 -9.34 -1.53
C ILE A 355 -15.15 -10.50 -2.44
N ILE A 356 -16.44 -10.82 -2.47
CA ILE A 356 -16.99 -11.87 -3.34
C ILE A 356 -17.15 -11.35 -4.77
N ALA A 357 -17.70 -10.15 -4.94
CA ALA A 357 -17.96 -9.57 -6.26
C ALA A 357 -16.67 -9.36 -7.05
N PHE A 358 -15.61 -8.84 -6.43
CA PHE A 358 -14.40 -8.44 -7.15
C PHE A 358 -13.69 -9.60 -7.89
N PRO A 359 -13.40 -10.77 -7.26
CA PRO A 359 -12.88 -11.93 -7.97
C PRO A 359 -13.86 -12.49 -9.01
N ILE A 360 -15.17 -12.52 -8.71
CA ILE A 360 -16.18 -13.03 -9.65
C ILE A 360 -16.23 -12.20 -10.93
N GLN A 361 -16.18 -10.88 -10.82
CA GLN A 361 -16.13 -10.01 -11.99
C GLN A 361 -14.86 -10.25 -12.82
N TYR A 362 -13.70 -10.38 -12.18
CA TYR A 362 -12.47 -10.71 -12.90
C TYR A 362 -12.55 -12.08 -13.59
N MET A 363 -13.10 -13.10 -12.92
CA MET A 363 -13.35 -14.41 -13.54
C MET A 363 -14.31 -14.33 -14.74
N SER A 364 -15.29 -13.43 -14.69
CA SER A 364 -16.21 -13.18 -15.81
C SER A 364 -15.50 -12.53 -17.00
N VAL A 365 -14.52 -11.66 -16.75
CA VAL A 365 -13.65 -11.08 -17.80
C VAL A 365 -12.71 -12.13 -18.42
N VAL A 366 -12.17 -13.06 -17.62
CA VAL A 366 -11.30 -14.14 -18.11
C VAL A 366 -12.07 -15.18 -18.93
N GLY A 367 -13.30 -15.48 -18.52
CA GLY A 367 -14.10 -16.54 -19.14
C GLY A 367 -13.58 -17.95 -18.87
N ALA A 368 -14.27 -18.92 -19.43
CA ALA A 368 -14.00 -20.34 -19.25
C ALA A 368 -12.91 -20.79 -20.23
N PRO A 369 -12.12 -21.82 -19.88
CA PRO A 369 -11.06 -22.29 -20.75
C PRO A 369 -11.64 -22.81 -22.07
N PRO A 370 -11.07 -22.41 -23.23
CA PRO A 370 -11.57 -22.84 -24.54
C PRO A 370 -11.43 -24.35 -24.76
N LEU A 371 -10.55 -25.02 -24.01
CA LEU A 371 -10.38 -26.47 -24.02
C LEU A 371 -11.68 -27.25 -23.74
N LEU A 372 -12.63 -26.66 -23.02
CA LEU A 372 -13.88 -27.32 -22.66
C LEU A 372 -14.89 -27.37 -23.81
N CYS A 373 -14.66 -26.66 -24.93
CA CYS A 373 -15.52 -26.68 -26.13
C CYS A 373 -17.02 -26.53 -25.84
N PHE A 374 -17.41 -25.66 -24.90
CA PHE A 374 -18.82 -25.34 -24.65
C PHE A 374 -19.10 -23.87 -24.96
N ASN A 375 -20.28 -23.63 -25.51
CA ASN A 375 -20.81 -22.28 -25.67
C ASN A 375 -21.55 -21.89 -24.39
N TYR A 376 -21.43 -20.62 -23.99
CA TYR A 376 -22.23 -20.11 -22.88
C TYR A 376 -23.72 -20.16 -23.20
N PRO A 377 -24.60 -20.47 -22.22
CA PRO A 377 -26.04 -20.58 -22.46
C PRO A 377 -26.66 -19.34 -23.11
N TRP A 378 -26.14 -18.15 -22.79
CA TRP A 378 -26.59 -16.87 -23.33
C TRP A 378 -26.09 -16.56 -24.76
N THR A 379 -25.24 -17.37 -25.35
CA THR A 379 -24.73 -17.10 -26.72
C THR A 379 -25.78 -17.33 -27.80
N ASN A 380 -26.71 -18.26 -27.58
CA ASN A 380 -27.75 -18.64 -28.54
C ASN A 380 -29.00 -17.74 -28.51
N LEU A 381 -29.05 -16.79 -27.57
CA LEU A 381 -30.14 -15.82 -27.47
C LEU A 381 -29.94 -14.75 -28.54
N ASN A 382 -30.85 -14.67 -29.50
CA ASN A 382 -30.77 -13.76 -30.64
C ASN A 382 -32.04 -12.91 -30.69
N PHE A 383 -32.04 -11.80 -29.95
CA PHE A 383 -33.03 -10.74 -30.07
C PHE A 383 -32.33 -9.37 -30.15
N ASP A 384 -33.02 -8.39 -30.70
CA ASP A 384 -32.49 -7.04 -30.89
C ASP A 384 -32.10 -6.43 -29.54
N GLY A 385 -30.83 -6.03 -29.41
CA GLY A 385 -30.28 -5.46 -28.17
C GLY A 385 -29.60 -6.46 -27.22
N TRP A 386 -29.61 -7.76 -27.52
CA TRP A 386 -28.98 -8.77 -26.67
C TRP A 386 -27.46 -8.57 -26.45
N PRO A 387 -26.65 -8.19 -27.46
CA PRO A 387 -25.22 -7.93 -27.24
C PRO A 387 -24.95 -6.81 -26.22
N GLN A 388 -25.78 -5.76 -26.22
CA GLN A 388 -25.68 -4.66 -25.26
C GLN A 388 -26.10 -5.11 -23.87
N LEU A 389 -27.21 -5.85 -23.77
CA LEU A 389 -27.72 -6.36 -22.49
C LEU A 389 -26.76 -7.37 -21.84
N ARG A 390 -26.11 -8.22 -22.65
CA ARG A 390 -25.07 -9.16 -22.20
C ARG A 390 -23.88 -8.43 -21.56
N ARG A 391 -23.41 -7.35 -22.19
CA ARG A 391 -22.34 -6.49 -21.64
C ARG A 391 -22.78 -5.79 -20.36
N TRP A 392 -24.02 -5.31 -20.31
CA TRP A 392 -24.60 -4.66 -19.12
C TRP A 392 -24.73 -5.63 -17.92
N PHE A 393 -25.00 -6.91 -18.15
CA PHE A 393 -24.99 -7.94 -17.12
C PHE A 393 -23.59 -8.45 -16.75
N VAL A 394 -22.52 -7.96 -17.39
CA VAL A 394 -21.12 -8.39 -17.17
C VAL A 394 -20.96 -9.90 -17.39
N LEU A 395 -21.67 -10.45 -18.39
CA LEU A 395 -21.60 -11.88 -18.69
C LEU A 395 -20.30 -12.24 -19.44
N PRO A 396 -19.68 -13.39 -19.15
CA PRO A 396 -18.51 -13.85 -19.90
C PRO A 396 -18.84 -14.11 -21.37
N ASP A 397 -17.91 -13.73 -22.25
CA ASP A 397 -18.00 -13.96 -23.69
C ASP A 397 -16.59 -14.14 -24.25
N TYR A 398 -16.42 -15.10 -25.16
CA TYR A 398 -15.15 -15.38 -25.82
C TYR A 398 -14.76 -14.30 -26.83
N PHE A 399 -15.74 -13.65 -27.47
CA PHE A 399 -15.49 -12.68 -28.55
C PHE A 399 -15.55 -11.24 -28.06
N ASN A 400 -16.49 -10.95 -27.15
CA ASN A 400 -16.73 -9.61 -26.62
C ASN A 400 -16.70 -9.62 -25.08
N PRO A 401 -15.55 -9.94 -24.45
CA PRO A 401 -15.46 -9.99 -23.00
C PRO A 401 -15.74 -8.61 -22.37
N PRO A 402 -16.22 -8.57 -21.11
CA PRO A 402 -16.38 -7.32 -20.38
C PRO A 402 -15.05 -6.55 -20.22
N VAL A 403 -15.14 -5.23 -20.06
CA VAL A 403 -13.96 -4.36 -20.02
C VAL A 403 -13.21 -4.48 -18.70
N ALA A 404 -12.01 -5.08 -18.74
CA ALA A 404 -11.19 -5.31 -17.54
C ALA A 404 -10.79 -4.02 -16.81
N THR A 405 -10.56 -2.92 -17.53
CA THR A 405 -10.03 -1.66 -16.95
C THR A 405 -10.96 -1.01 -15.93
N GLN A 406 -12.26 -1.30 -16.01
CA GLN A 406 -13.24 -0.83 -15.03
C GLN A 406 -13.02 -1.42 -13.63
N LEU A 407 -12.36 -2.59 -13.52
CA LEU A 407 -12.02 -3.21 -12.23
C LEU A 407 -11.02 -2.41 -11.40
N ILE A 408 -10.27 -1.48 -12.01
CA ILE A 408 -9.38 -0.59 -11.26
C ILE A 408 -10.19 0.27 -10.29
N ALA A 409 -11.36 0.76 -10.72
CA ALA A 409 -12.23 1.58 -9.89
C ALA A 409 -12.78 0.76 -8.70
N ASP A 410 -13.23 -0.46 -8.95
CA ASP A 410 -13.71 -1.40 -7.92
C ASP A 410 -12.61 -1.78 -6.92
N PHE A 411 -11.35 -1.86 -7.35
CA PHE A 411 -10.22 -2.06 -6.43
C PHE A 411 -10.09 -0.89 -5.46
N PHE A 412 -10.18 0.36 -5.92
CA PHE A 412 -10.12 1.52 -5.02
C PHE A 412 -11.31 1.57 -4.07
N GLN A 413 -12.51 1.22 -4.54
CA GLN A 413 -13.69 1.07 -3.67
C GLN A 413 -13.45 0.02 -2.59
N LEU A 414 -12.95 -1.17 -2.93
CA LEU A 414 -12.63 -2.22 -1.97
C LEU A 414 -11.50 -1.79 -1.01
N LEU A 415 -10.45 -1.12 -1.52
CA LEU A 415 -9.33 -0.61 -0.73
C LEU A 415 -9.80 0.36 0.35
N PHE A 416 -10.56 1.40 -0.03
CA PHE A 416 -11.07 2.39 0.90
C PHE A 416 -12.09 1.78 1.85
N ALA A 417 -12.97 0.90 1.37
CA ALA A 417 -13.91 0.22 2.24
C ALA A 417 -13.20 -0.64 3.31
N CYS A 418 -12.11 -1.33 2.95
CA CYS A 418 -11.29 -2.08 3.89
C CYS A 418 -10.54 -1.19 4.89
N GLN A 419 -10.11 0.01 4.49
CA GLN A 419 -9.55 0.98 5.43
C GLN A 419 -10.64 1.48 6.40
N GLN A 420 -11.83 1.78 5.90
CA GLN A 420 -12.94 2.26 6.72
C GLN A 420 -13.42 1.21 7.72
N LEU A 421 -13.42 -0.08 7.34
CA LEU A 421 -13.69 -1.18 8.28
C LEU A 421 -12.72 -1.15 9.48
N ARG A 422 -11.47 -0.74 9.26
CA ARG A 422 -10.48 -0.63 10.35
C ARG A 422 -10.78 0.58 11.22
N VAL A 423 -11.07 1.73 10.61
CA VAL A 423 -11.51 2.94 11.33
C VAL A 423 -12.68 2.60 12.26
N PHE A 424 -13.69 1.90 11.76
CA PHE A 424 -14.82 1.43 12.56
C PHE A 424 -14.48 0.44 13.66
N LYS A 425 -13.50 -0.46 13.45
CA LYS A 425 -13.03 -1.37 14.52
C LYS A 425 -12.31 -0.61 15.62
N TYR A 426 -11.63 0.48 15.28
CA TYR A 426 -10.99 1.35 16.24
C TYR A 426 -12.06 2.13 17.01
N GLU A 427 -12.97 2.83 16.33
CA GLU A 427 -14.08 3.57 16.98
C GLU A 427 -14.94 2.73 17.96
N SER A 428 -15.03 1.42 17.75
CA SER A 428 -15.77 0.50 18.62
C SER A 428 -14.97 -0.07 19.80
N SER A 429 -13.64 0.03 19.80
CA SER A 429 -12.76 -0.59 20.80
C SER A 429 -12.66 0.30 22.05
N GLU A 430 -12.80 -0.27 23.24
CA GLU A 430 -12.78 0.46 24.52
C GLU A 430 -11.37 0.85 25.00
N LYS A 431 -10.30 0.32 24.36
CA LYS A 431 -8.88 0.61 24.66
C LYS A 431 -8.42 2.00 24.14
N ASP A 432 -9.37 2.88 23.85
CA ASP A 432 -9.27 4.01 22.92
C ASP A 432 -9.23 5.40 23.58
N SER A 433 -9.14 5.51 24.91
CA SER A 433 -9.04 6.82 25.57
C SER A 433 -7.92 7.68 24.96
N LYS A 434 -6.74 7.07 24.73
CA LYS A 434 -5.58 7.76 24.15
C LYS A 434 -5.72 8.07 22.65
N PHE A 435 -6.51 7.31 21.89
CA PHE A 435 -6.71 7.57 20.46
C PHE A 435 -7.78 8.63 20.20
N ILE A 436 -8.88 8.59 20.95
CA ILE A 436 -9.89 9.65 20.94
C ILE A 436 -9.28 10.96 21.46
N GLU A 437 -8.38 10.89 22.43
CA GLU A 437 -7.62 12.04 22.94
C GLU A 437 -6.69 12.67 21.89
N THR A 438 -6.20 11.90 20.92
CA THR A 438 -5.22 12.36 19.92
C THR A 438 -5.89 12.75 18.60
N GLY A 439 -6.73 11.87 18.05
CA GLY A 439 -7.42 12.07 16.77
C GLY A 439 -8.79 12.77 16.87
N GLY A 440 -9.39 12.84 18.05
CA GLY A 440 -10.73 13.39 18.29
C GLY A 440 -11.86 12.37 18.13
N SER A 441 -13.02 12.65 18.74
CA SER A 441 -14.23 11.82 18.65
C SER A 441 -14.96 12.02 17.32
N ASN A 442 -15.40 10.92 16.70
CA ASN A 442 -16.21 10.89 15.46
C ASN A 442 -17.71 10.67 15.72
N ARG A 443 -18.18 10.87 16.97
CA ARG A 443 -19.60 10.76 17.30
C ARG A 443 -20.38 11.95 16.74
N GLU A 444 -21.57 11.69 16.21
CA GLU A 444 -22.51 12.71 15.74
C GLU A 444 -23.00 13.55 16.94
N ILE A 445 -22.86 14.87 16.85
CA ILE A 445 -23.15 15.84 17.95
C ILE A 445 -24.64 16.27 17.95
N ILE A 446 -25.39 15.98 16.89
CA ILE A 446 -26.77 16.45 16.65
C ILE A 446 -27.76 15.98 17.75
N TYR A 447 -27.39 14.96 18.54
CA TYR A 447 -28.19 14.39 19.62
C TYR A 447 -27.66 14.67 21.02
N ASP A 448 -26.63 15.52 21.16
CA ASP A 448 -26.11 15.92 22.47
C ASP A 448 -26.85 17.18 22.94
N ASP A 449 -27.53 17.13 24.08
CA ASP A 449 -28.34 18.27 24.58
C ASP A 449 -27.47 19.39 25.20
N ASP A 450 -26.18 19.14 25.43
CA ASP A 450 -25.24 20.03 26.17
C ASP A 450 -24.25 20.81 25.26
N ILE A 451 -24.56 21.03 23.98
CA ILE A 451 -23.66 21.68 22.98
C ILE A 451 -23.11 23.04 23.46
N TYR A 452 -23.89 23.76 24.26
CA TYR A 452 -23.56 25.13 24.70
C TYR A 452 -22.77 25.21 26.00
N LYS A 453 -22.64 24.12 26.78
CA LYS A 453 -21.98 24.20 28.10
C LYS A 453 -20.46 24.14 28.01
N ASP A 454 -19.91 23.31 27.13
CA ASP A 454 -18.46 23.08 27.02
C ASP A 454 -18.01 22.94 25.55
N ASN A 455 -18.08 24.02 24.77
CA ASN A 455 -17.48 24.01 23.42
C ASN A 455 -15.95 23.93 23.55
N PRO A 456 -15.29 22.85 23.07
CA PRO A 456 -13.84 22.68 23.20
C PRO A 456 -13.04 23.59 22.25
N THR A 457 -13.71 24.26 21.30
CA THR A 457 -13.10 25.15 20.31
C THR A 457 -13.32 26.60 20.67
N TRP A 458 -12.32 27.45 20.43
CA TRP A 458 -12.47 28.90 20.62
C TRP A 458 -13.29 29.53 19.50
N ASP A 459 -13.82 30.72 19.76
CA ASP A 459 -14.57 31.50 18.78
C ASP A 459 -13.64 32.06 17.68
N PHE A 460 -13.63 31.38 16.53
CA PHE A 460 -12.89 31.78 15.32
C PHE A 460 -13.67 32.75 14.42
N VAL A 461 -14.93 33.08 14.76
CA VAL A 461 -15.77 34.01 14.00
C VAL A 461 -15.43 35.44 14.41
N ILE A 462 -15.42 35.70 15.72
CA ILE A 462 -15.14 37.02 16.28
C ILE A 462 -13.62 37.25 16.40
N ASN A 463 -12.89 36.27 16.94
CA ASN A 463 -11.48 36.41 17.26
C ASN A 463 -10.58 35.61 16.31
N LYS A 464 -10.35 36.16 15.11
CA LYS A 464 -9.44 35.57 14.12
C LYS A 464 -7.98 35.81 14.52
N ARG A 465 -7.30 34.77 15.01
CA ARG A 465 -5.91 34.85 15.49
C ARG A 465 -4.91 34.42 14.42
N HIS A 466 -5.28 33.41 13.63
CA HIS A 466 -4.41 32.80 12.63
C HIS A 466 -5.04 32.81 11.23
N TRP A 467 -4.21 32.65 10.19
CA TRP A 467 -4.69 32.44 8.81
C TRP A 467 -5.60 31.22 8.69
N LEU A 468 -5.40 30.21 9.54
CA LEU A 468 -6.28 29.05 9.63
C LEU A 468 -7.71 29.45 10.02
N ASP A 469 -7.89 30.41 10.92
CA ASP A 469 -9.21 30.88 11.35
C ASP A 469 -9.94 31.63 10.23
N GLN A 470 -9.21 32.33 9.36
CA GLN A 470 -9.79 32.96 8.17
C GLN A 470 -10.31 31.91 7.18
N ILE A 471 -9.54 30.84 6.96
CA ILE A 471 -9.95 29.71 6.11
C ILE A 471 -11.18 29.02 6.71
N LYS A 472 -11.16 28.74 8.02
CA LYS A 472 -12.32 28.17 8.74
C LYS A 472 -13.55 29.05 8.58
N TYR A 473 -13.43 30.35 8.85
CA TYR A 473 -14.52 31.31 8.67
C TYR A 473 -15.06 31.26 7.25
N ALA A 474 -14.18 31.25 6.24
CA ALA A 474 -14.61 31.19 4.84
C ALA A 474 -15.37 29.89 4.52
N ILE A 475 -14.85 28.73 4.96
CA ILE A 475 -15.48 27.42 4.73
C ILE A 475 -16.81 27.31 5.47
N PHE A 476 -16.87 27.66 6.75
CA PHE A 476 -18.08 27.46 7.56
C PHE A 476 -19.18 28.50 7.31
N MET A 477 -18.84 29.74 6.95
CA MET A 477 -19.85 30.79 6.69
C MET A 477 -20.27 30.87 5.22
N TYR A 478 -19.34 30.68 4.28
CA TYR A 478 -19.65 30.78 2.83
C TYR A 478 -19.79 29.42 2.14
N GLY A 479 -19.39 28.32 2.79
CA GLY A 479 -19.46 26.98 2.21
C GLY A 479 -20.89 26.57 1.83
N GLU A 480 -21.88 26.93 2.64
CA GLU A 480 -23.29 26.64 2.34
C GLU A 480 -23.73 27.31 1.03
N TRP A 481 -23.42 28.59 0.85
CA TRP A 481 -23.75 29.33 -0.38
C TRP A 481 -23.08 28.76 -1.62
N ILE A 482 -21.82 28.31 -1.49
CA ILE A 482 -21.10 27.64 -2.57
C ILE A 482 -21.81 26.33 -2.93
N VAL A 483 -22.19 25.53 -1.94
CA VAL A 483 -22.89 24.25 -2.17
C VAL A 483 -24.26 24.47 -2.80
N VAL A 484 -25.01 25.50 -2.40
CA VAL A 484 -26.32 25.82 -2.99
C VAL A 484 -26.18 26.34 -4.44
N SER A 485 -25.04 26.94 -4.78
CA SER A 485 -24.81 27.50 -6.12
C SER A 485 -24.40 26.45 -7.17
N ILE A 486 -23.85 25.31 -6.73
CA ILE A 486 -23.45 24.17 -7.57
C ILE A 486 -24.67 23.26 -7.78
#